data_AF-A0A327JLU6-F1
#
_entry.id   AF-A0A327JLU6-F1
#
_cell.length_a   1.000
_cell.length_b   1.000
_cell.length_c   1.000
_cell.angle_alpha   90.00
_cell.angle_beta   90.00
_cell.angle_gamma   90.00
#
_symmetry.space_group_name_H-M   'P 1'
#
loop_
_entity.id
_entity.type
_entity.pdbx_description
1 polymer ?
#
loop_
_entity_poly.entity_id
_entity_poly.type
_entity_poly.pdbx_seq_one_letter_code
_entity_poly.pdbx_strand_id
1 'polypeptide(L)'
;MPIDLKSLSKLESLPASATAKPHADDDPLVVMVKLRKGSNRPAYLSPRAEFGPSLFSAEIKAETLTRLEADPAVESVSLSRRLPGID
;
A
#
# COMPACT_ATOMS: atom_id res chain seq x y z
N MET A 1 45.98 13.19 -7.49
CA MET A 1 45.46 14.54 -7.21
C MET A 1 44.56 14.45 -5.99
N PRO A 2 44.77 15.26 -4.94
CA PRO A 2 43.92 15.22 -3.75
C PRO A 2 42.56 15.87 -4.06
N ILE A 3 41.47 15.27 -3.60
CA ILE A 3 40.11 15.77 -3.80
C ILE A 3 39.88 16.94 -2.83
N ASP A 4 39.51 18.11 -3.36
CA ASP A 4 39.14 19.28 -2.55
C ASP A 4 37.65 19.23 -2.18
N LEU A 5 37.38 18.91 -0.91
CA LEU A 5 36.03 18.75 -0.36
C LEU A 5 35.36 20.08 0.02
N LYS A 6 36.05 21.23 -0.11
CA LYS A 6 35.49 22.55 0.23
C LYS A 6 34.39 23.02 -0.72
N SER A 7 34.26 22.40 -1.90
CA SER A 7 33.25 22.76 -2.91
C SER A 7 31.99 21.89 -2.86
N LEU A 8 31.86 21.00 -1.88
CA LEU A 8 30.67 20.15 -1.75
C LEU A 8 29.56 20.91 -1.02
N SER A 9 28.58 21.42 -1.78
CA SER A 9 27.34 21.94 -1.23
C SER A 9 26.46 20.77 -0.77
N LYS A 10 26.00 20.80 0.49
CA LYS A 10 25.02 19.84 1.00
C LYS A 10 23.74 19.95 0.17
N LEU A 11 23.39 18.87 -0.51
CA LEU A 11 22.01 18.66 -0.97
C LEU A 11 21.18 18.37 0.28
N GLU A 12 20.54 19.39 0.82
CA GLU A 12 19.52 19.20 1.85
C GLU A 12 18.32 18.53 1.18
N SER A 13 18.27 17.20 1.24
CA SER A 13 17.09 16.44 0.85
C SER A 13 15.92 16.93 1.70
N LEU A 14 14.96 17.59 1.05
CA LEU A 14 13.69 17.94 1.67
C LEU A 14 13.13 16.69 2.37
N PRO A 15 12.62 16.81 3.62
CA PRO A 15 12.09 15.66 4.33
C PRO A 15 10.97 15.03 3.48
N ALA A 16 10.96 13.71 3.37
CA ALA A 16 9.94 12.96 2.62
C ALA A 16 8.50 13.32 3.04
N SER A 17 8.34 13.89 4.24
CA SER A 17 7.12 14.48 4.78
C SER A 17 6.53 15.62 3.94
N ALA A 18 7.32 16.34 3.14
CA ALA A 18 6.88 17.48 2.33
C ALA A 18 6.25 17.06 0.98
N THR A 19 6.44 15.82 0.55
CA THR A 19 5.96 15.31 -0.76
C THR A 19 4.75 14.39 -0.62
N ALA A 20 4.33 14.08 0.60
CA ALA A 20 3.11 13.34 0.83
C ALA A 20 1.92 14.27 0.57
N LYS A 21 1.36 14.24 -0.65
CA LYS A 21 0.02 14.76 -0.90
C LYS A 21 -0.91 14.17 0.17
N PRO A 22 -1.74 14.99 0.85
CA PRO A 22 -2.81 14.46 1.67
C PRO A 22 -3.62 13.53 0.77
N HIS A 23 -3.65 12.24 1.06
CA HIS A 23 -4.63 11.38 0.41
C HIS A 23 -5.98 11.93 0.83
N ALA A 24 -6.78 12.35 -0.15
CA ALA A 24 -8.18 12.59 0.13
C ALA A 24 -8.72 11.25 0.67
N ASP A 25 -9.48 11.28 1.76
CA ASP A 25 -10.07 10.08 2.39
C ASP A 25 -10.93 9.24 1.41
N ASP A 26 -11.27 9.80 0.25
CA ASP A 26 -12.02 9.17 -0.84
C ASP A 26 -11.16 8.42 -1.89
N ASP A 27 -9.83 8.51 -1.84
CA ASP A 27 -9.00 7.80 -2.83
C ASP A 27 -9.08 6.27 -2.62
N PRO A 28 -9.35 5.48 -3.68
CA PRO A 28 -9.42 4.03 -3.56
C PRO A 28 -8.07 3.45 -3.16
N LEU A 29 -8.06 2.71 -2.06
CA LEU A 29 -6.90 2.02 -1.51
C LEU A 29 -6.75 0.65 -2.17
N VAL A 30 -5.57 0.41 -2.74
CA VAL A 30 -5.19 -0.93 -3.21
C VAL A 30 -4.69 -1.74 -2.02
N VAL A 31 -5.40 -2.81 -1.69
CA VAL A 31 -5.05 -3.71 -0.60
C VAL A 31 -4.76 -5.11 -1.11
N MET A 32 -3.84 -5.79 -0.45
CA MET A 32 -3.61 -7.22 -0.62
C MET A 32 -4.31 -7.96 0.51
N VAL A 33 -5.14 -8.93 0.16
CA VAL A 33 -6.00 -9.68 1.07
C VAL A 33 -5.61 -11.14 1.03
N LYS A 34 -5.28 -11.69 2.20
CA LYS A 34 -5.09 -13.12 2.40
C LYS A 34 -6.30 -13.69 3.12
N LEU A 35 -6.93 -14.71 2.52
CA LEU A 35 -8.04 -15.44 3.13
C LEU A 35 -7.51 -16.56 4.01
N ARG A 36 -8.28 -16.89 5.05
CA ARG A 36 -8.06 -18.10 5.85
C ARG A 36 -8.31 -19.34 4.99
N LYS A 37 -7.61 -20.43 5.29
CA LYS A 37 -7.81 -21.72 4.59
C LYS A 37 -9.27 -22.16 4.68
N GLY A 38 -9.84 -22.55 3.53
CA GLY A 38 -11.23 -23.01 3.44
C GLY A 38 -12.29 -21.92 3.55
N SER A 39 -11.89 -20.65 3.69
CA SER A 39 -12.82 -19.52 3.67
C SER A 39 -13.07 -19.04 2.25
N ASN A 40 -14.31 -18.64 1.98
CA ASN A 40 -14.68 -18.04 0.71
C ASN A 40 -14.40 -16.53 0.72
N ARG A 41 -14.13 -15.97 -0.45
CA ARG A 41 -13.99 -14.52 -0.62
C ARG A 41 -15.30 -13.82 -0.22
N PRO A 42 -15.24 -12.77 0.60
CA PRO A 42 -16.42 -11.96 0.90
C PRO A 42 -17.01 -11.32 -0.35
N ALA A 43 -18.33 -11.39 -0.53
CA ALA A 43 -19.01 -10.93 -1.75
C ALA A 43 -18.94 -9.40 -1.98
N TYR A 44 -18.65 -8.64 -0.92
CA TYR A 44 -18.48 -7.18 -1.00
C TYR A 44 -17.10 -6.76 -1.55
N LEU A 45 -16.20 -7.71 -1.82
CA LEU A 45 -14.88 -7.45 -2.39
C LEU A 45 -14.83 -7.88 -3.84
N SER A 46 -14.40 -6.94 -4.68
CA SER A 46 -14.07 -7.22 -6.08
C SER A 46 -12.55 -7.34 -6.23
N PRO A 47 -12.03 -8.50 -6.67
CA PRO A 47 -10.61 -8.67 -6.90
C PRO A 47 -10.17 -7.80 -8.08
N ARG A 48 -9.05 -7.11 -7.92
CA ARG A 48 -8.32 -6.42 -9.00
C ARG A 48 -7.38 -7.39 -9.71
N ALA A 49 -6.67 -8.21 -8.93
CA ALA A 49 -5.81 -9.28 -9.44
C ALA A 49 -5.81 -10.44 -8.43
N GLU A 50 -5.77 -11.66 -8.94
CA GLU A 50 -5.73 -12.88 -8.13
C GLU A 50 -4.34 -13.50 -8.22
N PHE A 51 -3.77 -13.87 -7.07
CA PHE A 51 -2.43 -14.48 -6.95
C PHE A 51 -2.50 -15.94 -6.47
N GLY A 52 -3.71 -16.48 -6.34
CA GLY A 52 -4.00 -17.82 -5.87
C GLY A 52 -5.40 -17.91 -5.24
N PRO A 53 -5.82 -19.10 -4.80
CA PRO A 53 -7.17 -19.34 -4.28
C PRO A 53 -7.47 -18.58 -2.98
N SER A 54 -6.44 -18.16 -2.24
CA SER A 54 -6.56 -17.48 -0.94
C SER A 54 -5.81 -16.14 -0.89
N LEU A 55 -5.33 -15.62 -2.01
CA LEU A 55 -4.55 -14.38 -2.04
C LEU A 55 -4.92 -13.56 -3.27
N PHE A 56 -5.39 -12.35 -3.06
CA PHE A 56 -5.79 -11.44 -4.13
C PHE A 56 -5.57 -9.99 -3.70
N SER A 57 -5.50 -9.09 -4.68
CA SER A 57 -5.58 -7.66 -4.45
C SER A 57 -6.99 -7.16 -4.75
N ALA A 58 -7.41 -6.11 -4.05
CA ALA A 58 -8.69 -5.45 -4.25
C ALA A 58 -8.51 -3.93 -4.11
N GLU A 59 -9.37 -3.18 -4.78
CA GLU A 59 -9.53 -1.73 -4.53
C GLU A 59 -10.71 -1.54 -3.60
N ILE A 60 -10.47 -0.85 -2.48
CA ILE A 60 -11.48 -0.59 -1.46
C ILE A 60 -11.45 0.88 -1.05
N LYS A 61 -12.56 1.37 -0.49
CA LYS A 61 -12.57 2.65 0.22
C LYS A 61 -11.93 2.50 1.61
N ALA A 62 -11.46 3.62 2.17
CA ALA A 62 -10.90 3.67 3.52
C ALA A 62 -11.87 3.14 4.59
N GLU A 63 -13.15 3.48 4.49
CA GLU A 63 -14.21 2.99 5.40
C GLU A 63 -14.36 1.46 5.42
N THR A 64 -14.05 0.79 4.30
CA THR A 64 -14.17 -0.66 4.15
C THR A 64 -13.00 -1.40 4.81
N LEU A 65 -11.87 -0.72 5.08
CA LEU A 65 -10.67 -1.34 5.63
C LEU A 65 -10.94 -1.94 7.02
N THR A 66 -11.58 -1.18 7.92
CA THR A 66 -11.90 -1.67 9.27
C THR A 66 -12.82 -2.89 9.24
N ARG A 67 -13.79 -2.91 8.31
CA ARG A 67 -14.66 -4.06 8.11
C ARG A 67 -13.88 -5.28 7.61
N LEU A 68 -12.94 -5.06 6.69
CA LEU A 68 -12.12 -6.12 6.11
C LEU A 68 -11.20 -6.77 7.15
N GLU A 69 -10.61 -5.98 8.03
CA GLU A 69 -9.76 -6.48 9.12
C GLU A 69 -10.54 -7.29 10.17
N ALA A 70 -11.82 -6.94 10.38
CA ALA A 70 -12.71 -7.67 11.28
C ALA A 70 -13.38 -8.89 10.63
N ASP A 71 -13.22 -9.10 9.32
CA ASP A 71 -13.91 -10.17 8.59
C ASP A 71 -13.34 -11.55 8.96
N PRO A 72 -14.17 -12.51 9.40
CA PRO A 72 -13.70 -13.82 9.83
C PRO A 72 -13.07 -14.65 8.70
N ALA A 73 -13.40 -14.37 7.42
CA ALA A 73 -12.80 -15.05 6.27
C ALA A 73 -11.37 -14.55 5.98
N VAL A 74 -10.99 -13.39 6.51
CA VAL A 74 -9.70 -12.75 6.28
C VAL A 74 -8.69 -13.22 7.32
N GLU A 75 -7.51 -13.58 6.84
CA GLU A 75 -6.36 -13.91 7.67
C GLU A 75 -5.49 -12.67 7.88
N SER A 76 -5.23 -11.90 6.82
CA SER A 76 -4.48 -10.66 6.90
C SER A 76 -4.80 -9.71 5.73
N VAL A 77 -4.57 -8.42 5.99
CA VAL A 77 -4.69 -7.33 5.01
C VAL A 77 -3.38 -6.55 4.98
N SER A 78 -2.97 -6.07 3.82
CA SER A 78 -1.81 -5.19 3.68
C SER A 78 -2.09 -4.08 2.68
N LEU A 79 -1.81 -2.83 3.08
CA LEU A 79 -1.90 -1.68 2.19
C LEU A 79 -0.77 -1.72 1.17
N SER A 80 -1.11 -1.64 -0.11
CA SER A 80 -0.11 -1.60 -1.19
C SER A 80 0.48 -0.20 -1.27
N ARG A 81 1.79 -0.09 -1.04
CA ARG A 81 2.51 1.19 -1.16
C ARG A 81 3.08 1.30 -2.57
N ARG A 82 3.06 2.52 -3.11
CA ARG A 82 3.82 2.80 -4.33
C ARG A 82 5.31 2.69 -3.98
N LEU A 83 6.04 1.91 -4.78
CA LEU A 83 7.49 1.92 -4.71
C LEU A 83 7.99 3.30 -5.19
N PRO A 84 9.03 3.86 -4.56
CA PRO A 84 9.65 5.07 -5.07
C PRO A 84 10.12 4.81 -6.51
N GLY A 85 9.80 5.72 -7.42
CA GLY A 85 10.35 5.68 -8.77
C GLY A 85 11.86 5.80 -8.69
N ILE A 86 12.56 4.90 -9.37
CA ILE A 86 14.00 5.01 -9.58
C ILE A 86 14.16 5.91 -10.81
N ASP A 87 14.71 7.10 -10.62
CA ASP A 87 15.16 7.98 -11.70
C ASP A 87 16.63 7.67 -12.03
#